data_AF-A0A2V9SR38-F1
#
_entry.id   AF-A0A2V9SR38-F1
#
_cell.length_a   1.000
_cell.length_b   1.000
_cell.length_c   1.000
_cell.angle_alpha   90.00
_cell.angle_beta   90.00
_cell.angle_gamma   90.00
#
_symmetry.space_group_name_H-M   'P 1'
#
loop_
_entity.id
_entity.type
_entity.pdbx_description
1 polymer ?
#
loop_
_entity_poly.entity_id
_entity_poly.type
_entity_poly.pdbx_seq_one_letter_code
_entity_poly.pdbx_strand_id
1 'polypeptide(L)'
;MIEADHYVNKKILVVGGGDSAVEAALDLANQPGNQVTLSYRQERFSRIRERNAKRIEEAMRSEKPIFFRKKYGGVPPAKIQT
;
A
#
# COMPACT_ATOMS: atom_id res chain seq x y z
N MET A 1 12.87 4.21 9.81
CA MET A 1 11.45 4.07 9.45
C MET A 1 10.93 5.46 9.11
N ILE A 2 9.95 5.60 8.21
CA ILE A 2 9.44 6.93 7.80
C ILE A 2 8.60 7.54 8.94
N GLU A 3 8.69 8.87 9.12
CA GLU A 3 7.81 9.64 10.00
C GLU A 3 6.46 9.86 9.30
N ALA A 4 5.55 8.88 9.41
CA ALA A 4 4.28 8.90 8.69
C ALA A 4 3.39 10.10 9.06
N ASP A 5 3.47 10.58 10.30
CA ASP A 5 2.62 11.66 10.83
C ASP A 5 2.81 13.01 10.10
N HIS A 6 3.94 13.19 9.40
CA HIS A 6 4.18 14.37 8.57
C HIS A 6 3.45 14.32 7.21
N TYR A 7 2.79 13.21 6.88
CA TYR A 7 2.12 12.99 5.61
C TYR A 7 0.63 12.81 5.84
N VAL A 8 -0.15 13.88 5.64
CA VAL A 8 -1.62 13.88 5.70
C VAL A 8 -2.22 14.47 4.43
N ASN A 9 -3.41 14.00 4.05
CA ASN A 9 -4.14 14.41 2.84
C ASN A 9 -3.31 14.29 1.55
N LYS A 10 -2.48 13.25 1.44
CA LYS A 10 -1.60 13.01 0.28
C LYS A 10 -2.04 11.81 -0.55
N LYS A 11 -1.67 11.82 -1.83
CA LYS A 11 -1.68 10.64 -2.69
C LYS A 11 -0.27 10.07 -2.72
N ILE A 12 -0.08 8.87 -2.20
CA ILE A 12 1.25 8.30 -1.93
C ILE A 12 1.41 6.97 -2.67
N LEU A 13 2.53 6.80 -3.35
CA LEU A 13 2.93 5.54 -3.96
C LEU A 13 4.10 4.95 -3.17
N VAL A 14 3.91 3.77 -2.59
CA VAL A 14 4.97 2.97 -1.98
C VAL A 14 5.37 1.89 -2.98
N VAL A 15 6.68 1.73 -3.21
CA VAL A 15 7.22 0.73 -4.16
C VAL A 15 8.05 -0.28 -3.40
N GLY A 16 7.72 -1.56 -3.53
CA GLY A 16 8.41 -2.66 -2.88
C GLY A 16 7.46 -3.70 -2.29
N GLY A 17 7.98 -4.88 -1.97
CA GLY A 17 7.19 -5.98 -1.39
C GLY A 17 7.85 -6.68 -0.22
N GLY A 18 8.79 -6.00 0.44
CA GLY A 18 9.37 -6.45 1.71
C GLY A 18 8.64 -5.82 2.92
N ASP A 19 9.00 -6.27 4.12
CA ASP A 19 8.35 -5.83 5.36
C ASP A 19 8.33 -4.31 5.52
N SER A 20 9.46 -3.64 5.27
CA SER A 20 9.55 -2.18 5.44
C SER A 20 8.62 -1.42 4.50
N ALA A 21 8.41 -1.91 3.27
CA ALA A 21 7.49 -1.27 2.33
C ALA A 21 6.03 -1.47 2.76
N VAL A 22 5.69 -2.65 3.28
CA VAL A 22 4.36 -2.95 3.79
C VAL A 22 4.06 -2.15 5.05
N GLU A 23 5.00 -2.08 6.00
CA GLU A 23 4.87 -1.29 7.22
C GLU A 23 4.66 0.19 6.89
N ALA A 24 5.51 0.76 6.03
CA ALA A 24 5.36 2.15 5.60
C ALA A 24 4.00 2.40 4.94
N ALA A 25 3.54 1.52 4.05
CA ALA A 25 2.25 1.67 3.38
C ALA A 25 1.07 1.65 4.36
N LEU A 26 1.10 0.73 5.33
CA LEU A 26 0.07 0.62 6.36
C LEU A 26 0.05 1.83 7.29
N ASP A 27 1.22 2.29 7.71
CA ASP A 27 1.34 3.43 8.64
C ASP A 27 0.92 4.73 7.95
N LEU A 28 1.30 4.93 6.68
CA LEU A 28 0.85 6.06 5.87
C LEU A 28 -0.66 6.03 5.57
N ALA A 29 -1.26 4.84 5.45
CA ALA A 29 -2.69 4.71 5.19
C ALA A 29 -3.55 4.98 6.43
N ASN A 30 -2.97 4.88 7.63
CA ASN A 30 -3.65 5.26 8.87
C ASN A 30 -3.69 6.79 9.07
N GLN A 31 -2.91 7.55 8.29
CA GLN A 31 -2.89 9.00 8.42
C GLN A 31 -4.12 9.63 7.76
N PRO A 32 -4.67 10.71 8.35
CA PRO A 32 -5.88 11.36 7.85
C PRO A 32 -5.81 11.74 6.37
N GLY A 33 -6.82 11.31 5.61
CA GLY A 33 -7.04 11.70 4.21
C GLY A 33 -6.00 11.18 3.21
N ASN A 34 -5.09 10.32 3.62
CA ASN A 34 -4.13 9.73 2.70
C ASN A 34 -4.78 8.68 1.79
N GLN A 35 -4.32 8.65 0.54
CA GLN A 35 -4.61 7.58 -0.42
C GLN A 35 -3.30 6.91 -0.77
N VAL A 36 -3.11 5.66 -0.34
CA VAL A 36 -1.85 4.94 -0.48
C VAL A 36 -2.00 3.88 -1.56
N THR A 37 -1.07 3.84 -2.51
CA THR A 37 -0.94 2.76 -3.47
C THR A 37 0.32 1.99 -3.15
N LEU A 38 0.23 0.67 -2.96
CA LEU A 38 1.39 -0.20 -2.85
C LEU A 38 1.61 -0.92 -4.18
N SER A 39 2.77 -0.68 -4.79
CA SER A 39 3.17 -1.31 -6.04
C SER A 39 4.29 -2.32 -5.80
N TYR A 40 4.02 -3.56 -6.23
CA TYR A 40 4.98 -4.64 -6.19
C TYR A 40 4.92 -5.46 -7.48
N ARG A 41 6.05 -6.08 -7.82
CA ARG A 41 6.24 -6.80 -9.10
C ARG A 41 5.64 -8.21 -9.10
N GLN A 42 5.46 -8.83 -7.94
CA GLN A 42 4.92 -10.17 -7.83
C GLN A 42 3.43 -10.13 -7.52
N GLU A 43 2.73 -11.24 -7.78
CA GLU A 43 1.31 -11.37 -7.46
C GLU A 43 1.01 -11.41 -5.96
N ARG A 44 1.98 -11.89 -5.17
CA ARG A 44 1.80 -12.13 -3.73
C ARG A 44 3.06 -11.74 -2.98
N PHE A 45 2.89 -11.29 -1.74
CA PHE A 45 4.00 -11.06 -0.83
C PHE A 45 4.52 -12.39 -0.32
N SER A 46 5.75 -12.76 -0.69
CA SER A 46 6.38 -14.03 -0.31
C SER A 46 7.49 -13.90 0.73
N ARG A 47 7.90 -12.66 1.05
CA ARG A 47 9.06 -12.37 1.91
C ARG A 47 8.72 -11.50 3.12
N ILE A 48 7.44 -11.27 3.39
CA ILE A 48 7.01 -10.46 4.53
C ILE A 48 6.71 -11.36 5.73
N ARG A 49 6.93 -10.83 6.93
CA ARG A 49 6.56 -11.49 8.18
C ARG A 49 5.05 -11.73 8.21
N GLU A 50 4.65 -12.82 8.86
CA GLU A 50 3.24 -13.21 8.98
C GLU A 50 2.37 -12.09 9.56
N ARG A 51 2.88 -11.33 10.54
CA ARG A 51 2.20 -10.16 11.10
C ARG A 51 1.80 -9.13 10.04
N ASN A 52 2.68 -8.89 9.08
CA ASN A 52 2.47 -7.88 8.03
C ASN A 52 1.58 -8.45 6.93
N ALA A 53 1.64 -9.76 6.68
CA ALA A 53 0.70 -10.46 5.81
C ALA A 53 -0.75 -10.37 6.34
N LYS A 54 -0.96 -10.56 7.65
CA LYS A 54 -2.28 -10.40 8.26
C LYS A 54 -2.78 -8.96 8.19
N ARG A 55 -1.96 -7.98 8.61
CA ARG A 55 -2.31 -6.56 8.58
C ARG A 55 -2.67 -6.07 7.16
N ILE A 56 -1.96 -6.55 6.15
CA ILE A 56 -2.21 -6.15 4.77
C ILE A 56 -3.49 -6.78 4.21
N GLU A 57 -3.77 -8.04 4.57
CA GLU A 57 -5.02 -8.71 4.22
C GLU A 57 -6.23 -8.02 4.88
N GLU A 58 -6.12 -7.64 6.15
CA GLU A 58 -7.12 -6.85 6.86
C GLU A 58 -7.32 -5.47 6.21
N ALA A 59 -6.23 -4.80 5.82
CA ALA A 59 -6.29 -3.52 5.12
C ALA A 59 -6.97 -3.62 3.75
N MET A 60 -6.81 -4.75 3.05
CA MET A 60 -7.49 -5.02 1.77
C MET A 60 -8.99 -5.31 1.92
N ARG A 61 -9.40 -5.83 3.08
CA ARG A 61 -10.81 -6.14 3.39
C ARG A 61 -11.57 -4.98 4.01
N SER A 62 -10.85 -4.04 4.62
CA SER A 62 -11.42 -2.84 5.24
C SER A 62 -11.52 -1.69 4.25
N GLU A 63 -12.23 -0.63 4.64
CA GLU A 63 -12.34 0.61 3.86
C GLU A 63 -11.05 1.44 3.85
N LYS A 64 -9.91 0.87 4.26
CA LYS A 64 -8.64 1.57 4.24
C LYS A 64 -8.24 1.84 2.79
N PRO A 65 -7.80 3.07 2.46
CA PRO A 65 -7.49 3.46 1.09
C PRO A 65 -6.11 2.96 0.66
N ILE A 66 -5.87 1.64 0.75
CA ILE A 66 -4.67 0.98 0.23
C ILE A 66 -5.02 0.27 -1.07
N PHE A 67 -4.50 0.80 -2.16
CA PHE A 67 -4.69 0.23 -3.50
C PHE A 67 -3.48 -0.62 -3.89
N PHE A 68 -3.73 -1.87 -4.30
CA PHE A 68 -2.68 -2.75 -4.78
C PHE A 68 -2.59 -2.68 -6.29
N ARG A 69 -1.44 -2.21 -6.79
CA ARG A 69 -1.16 -2.25 -8.22
C ARG A 69 -0.29 -3.45 -8.56
N LYS A 70 -0.94 -4.50 -9.07
CA LYS A 70 -0.29 -5.66 -9.69
C LYS A 70 0.37 -5.20 -10.99
N LYS A 71 1.69 -5.29 -11.11
CA LYS A 71 2.37 -5.04 -12.39
C LYS A 71 2.56 -6.35 -13.14
N TYR A 72 1.57 -6.72 -13.95
CA TYR A 72 1.82 -7.56 -15.12
C TYR A 72 2.22 -6.66 -16.30
N GLY A 73 3.05 -7.17 -17.21
CA GLY A 73 3.53 -6.42 -18.36
C GLY A 73 2.39 -5.75 -19.13
N GLY A 74 2.51 -4.44 -19.36
CA GLY A 74 1.59 -3.62 -20.16
C GLY A 74 0.71 -2.67 -19.34
N VAL A 75 1.01 -1.35 -19.45
CA VAL A 75 0.18 -0.12 -19.31
C VAL A 75 -1.00 -0.07 -18.27
N PRO A 76 -1.16 1.00 -17.44
CA PRO A 76 -2.14 1.06 -16.34
C PRO A 76 -3.58 1.32 -16.81
N PRO A 77 -4.62 0.90 -16.06
CA PRO A 77 -5.88 1.62 -16.06
C PRO A 77 -5.78 2.89 -15.20
N ALA A 78 -6.30 3.96 -15.79
CA ALA A 78 -6.37 5.31 -15.28
C ALA A 78 -7.29 5.44 -14.05
N LYS A 79 -7.19 6.60 -13.39
CA LYS A 79 -7.97 7.05 -12.24
C LYS A 79 -9.45 6.65 -12.35
N ILE A 80 -10.01 6.07 -11.29
CA ILE A 80 -11.46 6.11 -11.03
C ILE A 80 -11.65 7.06 -9.84
N GLN A 81 -12.10 8.26 -10.15
CA GLN A 81 -12.69 9.20 -9.20
C GLN A 81 -13.99 9.65 -9.86
N THR A 82 -15.11 9.19 -9.32
CA THR A 82 -16.45 9.75 -9.51
C THR A 82 -16.96 10.15 -8.14
#